data_AF-A0A524D9G9-F1
#
_entry.id   AF-A0A524D9G9-F1
#
_cell.length_a   1.000
_cell.length_b   1.000
_cell.length_c   1.000
_cell.angle_alpha   90.00
_cell.angle_beta   90.00
_cell.angle_gamma   90.00
#
_symmetry.space_group_name_H-M   'P 1'
#
loop_
_entity.id
_entity.type
_entity.pdbx_description
1 polymer ?
#
loop_
_entity_poly.entity_id
_entity_poly.type
_entity_poly.pdbx_seq_one_letter_code
_entity_poly.pdbx_strand_id
1 'polypeptide(L)'
;MDDEIEVLKEFLKEHPDSISTWRDLAYKYYEKEDYKSAILAYKNALKITPKDAILWHNLGFMYYEIKEFNKALEALERAIEINPELAISYSEMSSIYIDMQQFQNAIKAARKAIALDPKDTDARTNLGSCLYHQGDYQQAIKELEQVLEINPHLDFPKKVLDLAKDRMSK
;
A
#
# COMPACT_ATOMS: atom_id res chain seq x y z
N MET A 1 30.86 -11.03 -9.83
CA MET A 1 29.87 -10.72 -8.79
C MET A 1 28.56 -11.05 -9.45
N ASP A 2 28.06 -12.24 -9.17
CA ASP A 2 26.92 -12.79 -9.91
C ASP A 2 25.70 -11.92 -9.62
N ASP A 3 25.09 -11.42 -10.68
CA ASP A 3 23.84 -10.68 -10.59
C ASP A 3 22.78 -11.68 -10.10
N GLU A 4 22.31 -11.51 -8.87
CA GLU A 4 21.32 -12.37 -8.23
C GLU A 4 20.06 -12.50 -9.10
N ILE A 5 19.71 -11.44 -9.86
CA ILE A 5 18.64 -11.47 -10.86
C ILE A 5 18.91 -12.49 -11.96
N GLU A 6 20.14 -12.59 -12.48
CA GLU A 6 20.48 -13.56 -13.51
C GLU A 6 20.48 -15.00 -12.96
N VAL A 7 20.92 -15.21 -11.73
CA VAL A 7 20.82 -16.52 -11.06
C VAL A 7 19.36 -16.97 -10.96
N LEU A 8 18.47 -16.07 -10.52
CA LEU A 8 17.04 -16.36 -10.41
C LEU A 8 16.41 -16.62 -11.79
N LYS A 9 16.81 -15.87 -12.83
CA LYS A 9 16.31 -16.05 -14.20
C LYS A 9 16.77 -17.37 -14.82
N GLU A 10 18.02 -17.77 -14.62
CA GLU A 10 18.50 -19.09 -15.08
C GLU A 10 17.75 -20.22 -14.37
N PHE A 11 17.53 -20.12 -13.06
CA PHE A 11 16.74 -21.11 -12.31
C PHE A 11 15.31 -21.23 -12.87
N LEU A 12 14.67 -20.10 -13.20
CA LEU A 12 13.32 -20.08 -13.76
C LEU A 12 13.20 -20.66 -15.17
N LYS A 13 14.31 -20.82 -15.92
CA LYS A 13 14.27 -21.53 -17.20
C LYS A 13 14.01 -23.03 -17.01
N GLU A 14 14.63 -23.61 -15.99
CA GLU A 14 14.46 -25.03 -15.62
C GLU A 14 13.22 -25.25 -14.74
N HIS A 15 12.83 -24.24 -13.95
CA HIS A 15 11.73 -24.30 -12.98
C HIS A 15 10.75 -23.13 -13.14
N PRO A 16 10.04 -23.03 -14.28
CA PRO A 16 9.17 -21.88 -14.57
C PRO A 16 7.92 -21.82 -13.69
N ASP A 17 7.60 -22.88 -12.94
CA ASP A 17 6.50 -23.00 -11.99
C ASP A 17 6.89 -22.64 -10.55
N SER A 18 8.14 -22.24 -10.31
CA SER A 18 8.60 -21.81 -8.98
C SER A 18 8.04 -20.44 -8.59
N ILE A 19 6.93 -20.44 -7.85
CA ILE A 19 6.27 -19.23 -7.33
C ILE A 19 7.23 -18.42 -6.46
N SER A 20 7.97 -19.08 -5.56
CA SER A 20 8.91 -18.39 -4.67
C SER A 20 10.02 -17.70 -5.46
N THR A 21 10.57 -18.34 -6.49
CA THR A 21 11.62 -17.73 -7.31
C THR A 21 11.08 -16.54 -8.12
N TRP A 22 9.86 -16.63 -8.66
CA TRP A 22 9.23 -15.48 -9.31
C TRP A 22 9.00 -14.32 -8.34
N ARG A 23 8.56 -14.60 -7.12
CA ARG A 23 8.38 -13.60 -6.06
C ARG A 23 9.70 -12.95 -5.67
N ASP A 24 10.74 -13.74 -5.47
CA ASP A 24 12.06 -13.25 -5.07
C ASP A 24 12.68 -12.43 -6.20
N LEU A 25 12.52 -12.85 -7.47
CA LEU A 25 12.92 -12.06 -8.63
C LEU A 25 12.17 -10.72 -8.69
N ALA A 26 10.86 -10.71 -8.42
CA ALA A 26 10.09 -9.48 -8.37
C ALA A 26 10.59 -8.53 -7.26
N TYR A 27 10.92 -9.09 -6.10
CA TYR A 27 11.51 -8.32 -5.00
C TYR A 27 12.87 -7.73 -5.38
N LYS A 28 13.74 -8.49 -6.08
CA LYS A 28 15.03 -7.96 -6.57
C LYS A 28 14.86 -6.84 -7.59
N TYR A 29 13.88 -6.93 -8.48
CA TYR A 29 13.56 -5.82 -9.36
C TYR A 29 13.02 -4.60 -8.60
N TYR A 30 12.20 -4.82 -7.57
CA TYR A 30 11.74 -3.74 -6.68
C TYR A 30 12.90 -3.04 -5.96
N GLU A 31 13.87 -3.78 -5.40
CA GLU A 31 15.07 -3.21 -4.76
C GLU A 31 15.91 -2.35 -5.72
N LYS A 32 15.77 -2.57 -7.03
CA LYS A 32 16.42 -1.80 -8.10
C LYS A 32 15.53 -0.70 -8.69
N GLU A 33 14.34 -0.48 -8.13
CA GLU A 33 13.31 0.42 -8.64
C GLU A 33 12.87 0.09 -10.09
N ASP A 34 13.13 -1.13 -10.58
CA ASP A 34 12.64 -1.64 -11.85
C ASP A 34 11.24 -2.25 -11.69
N TYR A 35 10.28 -1.38 -11.39
CA TYR A 35 8.90 -1.76 -11.12
C TYR A 35 8.25 -2.49 -12.30
N LYS A 36 8.65 -2.20 -13.54
CA LYS A 36 8.09 -2.87 -14.73
C LYS A 36 8.50 -4.34 -14.78
N SER A 37 9.76 -4.65 -14.49
CA SER A 37 10.22 -6.03 -14.41
C SER A 37 9.63 -6.75 -13.20
N ALA A 38 9.49 -6.06 -12.06
CA ALA A 38 8.81 -6.60 -10.87
C ALA A 38 7.35 -6.98 -11.17
N ILE A 39 6.60 -6.13 -11.87
CA ILE A 39 5.23 -6.42 -12.34
C ILE A 39 5.18 -7.70 -13.17
N LEU A 40 6.11 -7.86 -14.12
CA LEU A 40 6.14 -9.06 -14.97
C LEU A 40 6.39 -10.33 -14.15
N ALA A 41 7.32 -10.27 -13.20
CA ALA A 41 7.64 -11.39 -12.32
C ALA A 41 6.46 -11.76 -11.40
N TYR A 42 5.81 -10.78 -10.76
CA TYR A 42 4.59 -11.03 -9.97
C TYR A 42 3.45 -11.59 -10.82
N LYS A 43 3.25 -11.09 -12.04
CA LYS A 43 2.24 -11.65 -12.96
C LYS A 43 2.55 -13.10 -13.35
N ASN A 44 3.81 -13.50 -13.47
CA ASN A 44 4.16 -14.90 -13.71
C ASN A 44 3.89 -15.77 -12.48
N ALA A 45 4.21 -15.30 -11.27
CA ALA A 45 3.85 -16.00 -10.04
C ALA A 45 2.32 -16.21 -9.94
N LEU A 46 1.53 -15.17 -10.24
CA LEU A 46 0.06 -15.21 -10.19
C LEU A 46 -0.59 -16.09 -11.26
N LYS A 47 0.08 -16.35 -12.40
CA LYS A 47 -0.41 -17.36 -13.37
C LYS A 47 -0.42 -18.76 -12.76
N ILE A 48 0.50 -19.04 -11.84
CA ILE A 48 0.66 -20.34 -11.18
C ILE A 48 -0.25 -20.41 -9.94
N THR A 49 -0.30 -19.33 -9.13
CA THR A 49 -1.15 -19.23 -7.94
C THR A 49 -2.07 -18.00 -7.99
N PRO A 50 -3.18 -18.05 -8.74
CA PRO A 50 -4.06 -16.89 -8.90
C PRO A 50 -4.84 -16.51 -7.63
N LYS A 51 -4.81 -17.35 -6.58
CA LYS A 51 -5.51 -17.15 -5.30
C LYS A 51 -4.57 -16.73 -4.17
N ASP A 52 -3.41 -16.17 -4.48
CA ASP A 52 -2.49 -15.62 -3.49
C ASP A 52 -2.75 -14.12 -3.29
N ALA A 53 -3.38 -13.76 -2.17
CA ALA A 53 -3.72 -12.37 -1.86
C ALA A 53 -2.48 -11.47 -1.71
N ILE A 54 -1.36 -12.01 -1.20
CA ILE A 54 -0.13 -11.23 -0.99
C ILE A 54 0.52 -10.89 -2.32
N LEU A 55 0.53 -11.83 -3.28
CA LEU A 55 1.05 -11.54 -4.62
C LEU A 55 0.20 -10.50 -5.36
N TRP A 56 -1.13 -10.55 -5.21
CA TRP A 56 -2.02 -9.51 -5.74
C TRP A 56 -1.79 -8.15 -5.08
N HIS A 57 -1.60 -8.11 -3.76
CA HIS A 57 -1.23 -6.89 -3.04
C HIS A 57 0.08 -6.30 -3.55
N ASN A 58 1.14 -7.11 -3.64
CA ASN A 58 2.44 -6.65 -4.12
C ASN A 58 2.38 -6.18 -5.57
N LEU A 59 1.59 -6.85 -6.43
CA LEU A 59 1.36 -6.38 -7.80
C LEU A 59 0.66 -5.01 -7.80
N GLY A 60 -0.34 -4.81 -6.94
CA GLY A 60 -1.01 -3.52 -6.76
C GLY A 60 -0.05 -2.42 -6.34
N PHE A 61 0.79 -2.70 -5.33
CA PHE A 61 1.84 -1.78 -4.89
C PHE A 61 2.82 -1.43 -6.03
N MET A 62 3.24 -2.40 -6.85
CA MET A 62 4.11 -2.09 -8.00
C MET A 62 3.43 -1.21 -9.06
N TYR A 63 2.12 -1.39 -9.28
CA TYR A 63 1.36 -0.49 -10.16
C TYR A 63 1.24 0.92 -9.58
N TYR A 64 1.12 1.04 -8.26
CA TYR A 64 1.08 2.33 -7.58
C TYR A 64 2.39 3.10 -7.75
N GLU A 65 3.55 2.44 -7.58
CA GLU A 65 4.88 3.03 -7.78
C GLU A 65 5.06 3.67 -9.18
N ILE A 66 4.45 3.08 -10.22
CA ILE A 66 4.47 3.62 -11.58
C ILE A 66 3.26 4.51 -11.92
N LYS A 67 2.46 4.90 -10.91
CA LYS A 67 1.28 5.77 -11.01
C LYS A 67 0.16 5.23 -11.90
N GLU A 68 0.10 3.91 -12.07
CA GLU A 68 -0.99 3.21 -12.77
C GLU A 68 -2.13 2.92 -11.79
N PHE A 69 -2.70 3.97 -11.20
CA PHE A 69 -3.62 3.88 -10.05
C PHE A 69 -4.82 2.94 -10.27
N ASN A 70 -5.43 2.94 -11.46
CA ASN A 70 -6.56 2.06 -11.73
C ASN A 70 -6.15 0.58 -11.71
N LYS A 71 -4.97 0.23 -12.22
CA LYS A 71 -4.46 -1.15 -12.19
C LYS A 71 -4.03 -1.54 -10.78
N ALA A 72 -3.50 -0.58 -10.01
CA ALA A 72 -3.17 -0.78 -8.60
C ALA A 72 -4.42 -1.15 -7.80
N LEU A 73 -5.49 -0.37 -7.95
CA LEU A 73 -6.78 -0.65 -7.32
C LEU A 73 -7.37 -1.99 -7.76
N GLU A 74 -7.36 -2.32 -9.05
CA GLU A 74 -7.86 -3.63 -9.54
C GLU A 74 -7.10 -4.80 -8.87
N ALA A 75 -5.77 -4.72 -8.78
CA ALA A 75 -4.97 -5.75 -8.14
C ALA A 75 -5.22 -5.84 -6.62
N LEU A 76 -5.38 -4.71 -5.93
CA LEU A 76 -5.70 -4.68 -4.50
C LEU A 76 -7.12 -5.18 -4.23
N GLU A 77 -8.08 -4.88 -5.12
CA GLU A 77 -9.44 -5.43 -5.09
C GLU A 77 -9.41 -6.96 -5.18
N ARG A 78 -8.59 -7.53 -6.08
CA ARG A 78 -8.36 -8.99 -6.11
C ARG A 78 -7.77 -9.52 -4.81
N ALA A 79 -6.80 -8.81 -4.23
CA ALA A 79 -6.20 -9.21 -2.96
C ALA A 79 -7.25 -9.30 -1.83
N ILE A 80 -8.13 -8.31 -1.71
CA ILE A 80 -9.18 -8.30 -0.67
C ILE A 80 -10.38 -9.20 -0.99
N GLU A 81 -10.66 -9.50 -2.27
CA GLU A 81 -11.61 -10.55 -2.66
C GLU A 81 -11.16 -11.93 -2.16
N ILE A 82 -9.85 -12.19 -2.23
CA ILE A 82 -9.24 -13.45 -1.78
C ILE A 82 -9.10 -13.47 -0.26
N ASN A 83 -8.60 -12.38 0.33
CA ASN A 83 -8.45 -12.22 1.78
C ASN A 83 -9.02 -10.87 2.26
N PRO A 84 -10.29 -10.84 2.71
CA PRO A 84 -10.94 -9.63 3.22
C PRO A 84 -10.35 -9.05 4.51
N GLU A 85 -9.42 -9.75 5.15
CA GLU A 85 -8.74 -9.32 6.38
C GLU A 85 -7.34 -8.77 6.13
N LEU A 86 -6.94 -8.59 4.86
CA LEU A 86 -5.63 -8.07 4.49
C LEU A 86 -5.54 -6.56 4.69
N ALA A 87 -5.31 -6.12 5.93
CA ALA A 87 -5.28 -4.72 6.35
C ALA A 87 -4.39 -3.83 5.45
N ILE A 88 -3.18 -4.32 5.11
CA ILE A 88 -2.20 -3.61 4.27
C ILE A 88 -2.77 -3.24 2.89
N SER A 89 -3.67 -4.05 2.32
CA SER A 89 -4.28 -3.73 1.03
C SER A 89 -5.27 -2.58 1.13
N TYR A 90 -6.04 -2.51 2.22
CA TYR A 90 -6.92 -1.37 2.47
C TYR A 90 -6.14 -0.09 2.77
N SER A 91 -5.00 -0.20 3.47
CA SER A 91 -4.10 0.93 3.73
C SER A 91 -3.55 1.49 2.41
N GLU A 92 -3.07 0.61 1.53
CA GLU A 92 -2.57 0.97 0.20
C GLU A 92 -3.65 1.61 -0.69
N MET A 93 -4.86 1.03 -0.72
CA MET A 93 -6.00 1.61 -1.43
C MET A 93 -6.32 3.03 -0.92
N SER A 94 -6.19 3.27 0.40
CA SER A 94 -6.38 4.61 0.95
C SER A 94 -5.36 5.60 0.41
N SER A 95 -4.08 5.24 0.34
CA SER A 95 -3.02 6.08 -0.23
C SER A 95 -3.31 6.40 -1.70
N ILE A 96 -3.66 5.39 -2.50
CA ILE A 96 -4.01 5.57 -3.91
C ILE A 96 -5.21 6.52 -4.08
N TYR A 97 -6.26 6.34 -3.28
CA TYR A 97 -7.43 7.24 -3.35
C TYR A 97 -7.10 8.67 -2.94
N ILE A 98 -6.16 8.91 -2.02
CA ILE A 98 -5.68 10.25 -1.68
C ILE A 98 -5.00 10.89 -2.89
N ASP A 99 -4.10 10.16 -3.55
CA ASP A 99 -3.40 10.64 -4.75
C ASP A 99 -4.36 10.95 -5.90
N MET A 100 -5.47 10.21 -5.99
CA MET A 100 -6.57 10.47 -6.92
C MET A 100 -7.55 11.55 -6.43
N GLN A 101 -7.32 12.17 -5.27
CA GLN A 101 -8.20 13.15 -4.60
C GLN A 101 -9.61 12.62 -4.29
N GLN A 102 -9.78 11.30 -4.20
CA GLN A 102 -11.03 10.63 -3.85
C GLN A 102 -11.14 10.41 -2.33
N PHE A 103 -11.17 11.52 -1.58
CA PHE A 103 -11.09 11.49 -0.11
C PHE A 103 -12.16 10.62 0.58
N GLN A 104 -13.38 10.53 0.03
CA GLN A 104 -14.43 9.68 0.61
C GLN A 104 -14.12 8.19 0.49
N ASN A 105 -13.49 7.77 -0.63
CA ASN A 105 -13.08 6.38 -0.81
C ASN A 105 -11.85 6.07 0.05
N ALA A 106 -10.90 7.02 0.14
CA ALA A 106 -9.76 6.92 1.04
C ALA A 106 -10.18 6.72 2.50
N ILE A 107 -11.12 7.53 3.01
CA ILE A 107 -11.64 7.39 4.38
C ILE A 107 -12.23 6.00 4.64
N LYS A 108 -13.01 5.46 3.69
CA LYS A 108 -13.60 4.11 3.82
C LYS A 108 -12.51 3.04 3.90
N ALA A 109 -11.51 3.11 3.01
CA ALA A 109 -10.39 2.19 2.97
C ALA A 109 -9.54 2.28 4.24
N ALA A 110 -9.14 3.49 4.65
CA ALA A 110 -8.38 3.73 5.88
C ALA A 110 -9.11 3.21 7.13
N ARG A 111 -10.41 3.49 7.28
CA ARG A 111 -11.19 2.96 8.42
C ARG A 111 -11.23 1.44 8.43
N LYS A 112 -11.32 0.79 7.26
CA LYS A 112 -11.29 -0.67 7.16
C LYS A 112 -9.93 -1.22 7.55
N ALA A 113 -8.83 -0.60 7.09
CA ALA A 113 -7.47 -0.95 7.50
C ALA A 113 -7.30 -0.85 9.02
N ILE A 114 -7.68 0.28 9.62
CA ILE A 114 -7.60 0.53 11.08
C ILE A 114 -8.44 -0.46 11.88
N ALA A 115 -9.61 -0.86 11.37
CA ALA A 115 -10.46 -1.83 12.04
C ALA A 115 -9.82 -3.24 12.07
N LEU A 116 -9.02 -3.58 11.06
CA LEU A 116 -8.31 -4.86 10.96
C LEU A 116 -6.97 -4.81 11.71
N ASP A 117 -6.25 -3.69 11.61
CA ASP A 117 -5.03 -3.40 12.35
C ASP A 117 -5.09 -2.00 12.99
N PRO A 118 -5.47 -1.91 14.28
CA PRO A 118 -5.54 -0.65 14.99
C PRO A 118 -4.21 0.10 15.15
N LYS A 119 -3.07 -0.55 14.89
CA LYS A 119 -1.72 0.01 15.00
C LYS A 119 -1.15 0.50 13.66
N ASP A 120 -1.88 0.33 12.56
CA ASP A 120 -1.48 0.84 11.25
C ASP A 120 -1.45 2.39 11.27
N THR A 121 -0.25 2.94 11.46
CA THR A 121 -0.04 4.38 11.53
C THR A 121 -0.22 5.06 10.19
N ASP A 122 -0.01 4.35 9.08
CA ASP A 122 -0.14 4.91 7.73
C ASP A 122 -1.63 5.09 7.39
N ALA A 123 -2.46 4.08 7.67
CA ALA A 123 -3.90 4.17 7.51
C ALA A 123 -4.51 5.28 8.39
N ARG A 124 -4.07 5.42 9.64
CA ARG A 124 -4.51 6.51 10.53
C ARG A 124 -4.07 7.89 10.05
N THR A 125 -2.83 8.00 9.57
CA THR A 125 -2.30 9.24 8.98
C THR A 125 -3.11 9.65 7.76
N ASN A 126 -3.43 8.68 6.90
CA ASN A 126 -4.27 8.87 5.73
C ASN A 126 -5.68 9.31 6.11
N LEU A 127 -6.30 8.68 7.12
CA LEU A 127 -7.61 9.08 7.65
C LEU A 127 -7.58 10.52 8.17
N GLY A 128 -6.60 10.86 9.02
CA GLY A 128 -6.42 12.20 9.58
C GLY A 128 -6.25 13.26 8.50
N SER A 129 -5.44 12.97 7.47
CA SER A 129 -5.22 13.85 6.32
C SER A 129 -6.50 14.07 5.52
N CYS A 130 -7.26 13.00 5.24
CA CYS A 130 -8.53 13.12 4.55
C CYS A 130 -9.57 13.93 5.32
N LEU A 131 -9.67 13.72 6.65
CA LEU A 131 -10.58 14.47 7.52
C LEU A 131 -10.21 15.95 7.56
N TYR A 132 -8.92 16.27 7.61
CA TYR A 132 -8.43 17.64 7.50
C TYR A 132 -8.86 18.30 6.18
N HIS A 133 -8.70 17.59 5.05
CA HIS A 133 -9.13 18.09 3.74
C HIS A 133 -10.66 18.29 3.63
N GLN A 134 -11.45 17.54 4.40
CA GLN A 134 -12.91 17.69 4.46
C GLN A 134 -13.37 18.76 5.46
N GLY A 135 -12.45 19.36 6.23
CA GLY A 135 -12.78 20.35 7.25
C GLY A 135 -13.20 19.76 8.59
N ASP A 136 -13.17 18.43 8.75
CA ASP A 136 -13.41 17.77 10.04
C ASP A 136 -12.13 17.77 10.88
N TYR A 137 -11.73 18.97 11.29
CA TYR A 137 -10.47 19.20 12.00
C TYR A 137 -10.43 18.50 13.36
N GLN A 138 -11.57 18.39 14.04
CA GLN A 138 -11.65 17.75 15.35
C GLN A 138 -11.30 16.26 15.25
N GLN A 139 -11.87 15.55 14.28
CA GLN A 139 -11.56 14.13 14.10
C GLN A 139 -10.18 13.92 13.49
N ALA A 140 -9.72 14.81 12.60
CA ALA A 140 -8.36 14.79 12.09
C ALA A 140 -7.32 14.85 13.21
N ILE A 141 -7.49 15.79 14.16
CA ILE A 141 -6.61 15.93 15.33
C ILE A 141 -6.57 14.64 16.14
N LYS A 142 -7.73 14.05 16.44
CA LYS A 142 -7.82 12.81 17.22
C LYS A 142 -7.05 11.66 16.59
N GLU A 143 -7.21 11.43 15.28
CA GLU A 143 -6.51 10.34 14.59
C GLU A 143 -5.00 10.59 14.53
N LEU A 144 -4.57 11.82 14.28
CA LEU A 144 -3.15 12.18 14.19
C LEU A 144 -2.44 12.17 15.56
N GLU A 145 -3.15 12.49 16.64
CA GLU A 145 -2.62 12.33 18.01
C GLU A 145 -2.38 10.85 18.32
N GLN A 146 -3.30 9.95 17.95
CA GLN A 146 -3.09 8.50 18.11
C GLN A 146 -1.87 7.99 17.30
N VAL A 147 -1.65 8.53 16.10
CA VAL A 147 -0.43 8.20 15.33
C VAL A 147 0.83 8.57 16.09
N LEU A 148 0.89 9.77 16.66
CA LEU A 148 2.07 10.26 17.38
C LEU A 148 2.22 9.64 18.78
N GLU A 149 1.16 9.11 19.37
CA GLU A 149 1.25 8.25 20.56
C GLU A 149 1.95 6.92 20.24
N ILE A 150 1.67 6.33 19.08
CA ILE A 150 2.29 5.08 18.63
C ILE A 150 3.73 5.32 18.14
N ASN A 151 3.93 6.34 17.30
CA ASN A 151 5.22 6.72 16.75
C ASN A 151 5.44 8.24 16.82
N PRO A 152 6.07 8.75 17.89
CA PRO A 152 6.25 10.19 18.13
C PRO A 152 7.16 10.92 17.15
N HIS A 153 7.92 10.19 16.34
CA HIS A 153 8.97 10.76 15.47
C HIS A 153 8.51 10.99 14.03
N LEU A 154 7.22 10.78 13.73
CA LEU A 154 6.68 10.99 12.39
C LEU A 154 6.44 12.48 12.10
N ASP A 155 7.25 13.04 11.20
CA ASP A 155 7.17 14.45 10.82
C ASP A 155 5.88 14.80 10.06
N PHE A 156 5.43 13.93 9.15
CA PHE A 156 4.28 14.23 8.29
C PHE A 156 2.96 14.31 9.08
N PRO A 157 2.56 13.32 9.90
CA PRO A 157 1.36 13.40 10.74
C PRO A 157 1.38 14.61 11.68
N LYS A 158 2.55 14.93 12.23
CA LYS A 158 2.74 16.12 13.10
C LYS A 158 2.45 17.42 12.37
N LYS A 159 2.95 17.58 11.13
CA LYS A 159 2.65 18.77 10.32
C LYS A 159 1.15 18.91 10.06
N VAL A 160 0.46 17.82 9.71
CA VAL A 160 -0.99 17.86 9.47
C VAL A 160 -1.75 18.17 10.76
N LEU A 161 -1.30 17.64 11.90
CA LEU A 161 -1.89 17.92 13.22
C LEU A 161 -1.82 19.40 13.57
N ASP A 162 -0.64 20.01 13.39
CA ASP A 162 -0.44 21.45 13.67
C ASP A 162 -1.32 22.32 12.77
N LEU A 163 -1.45 21.97 11.50
CA LEU A 163 -2.36 22.66 10.56
C LEU A 163 -3.83 22.50 10.97
N ALA A 164 -4.26 21.30 11.38
CA ALA A 164 -5.62 21.07 11.84
C ALA A 164 -5.94 21.89 13.11
N LYS A 165 -5.00 21.99 14.04
CA LYS A 165 -5.12 22.81 15.27
C LYS A 165 -5.24 24.31 14.95
N ASP A 166 -4.44 24.83 14.02
CA ASP A 166 -4.52 26.23 13.58
C ASP A 166 -5.85 26.55 12.85
N ARG A 167 -6.38 25.60 12.08
CA ARG A 167 -7.67 25.78 11.40
C ARG A 167 -8.85 25.77 12.36
N MET A 168 -8.78 24.98 13.43
CA MET A 168 -9.86 24.88 14.43
C MET A 168 -9.91 26.09 15.38
N SER A 169 -8.81 26.85 15.50
CA SER A 169 -8.72 28.01 16.39
C SER A 169 -9.12 29.35 15.73
N LYS A 170 -9.43 29.34 14.44
CA LYS A 170 -9.88 30.51 13.65
C LYS A 170 -11.39 30.48 13.45
#